data_AF-A0A1S9PHN5-F1
#
_entry.id   AF-A0A1S9PHN5-F1
#
_cell.length_a   1.000
_cell.length_b   1.000
_cell.length_c   1.000
_cell.angle_alpha   90.00
_cell.angle_beta   90.00
_cell.angle_gamma   90.00
#
_symmetry.space_group_name_H-M   'P 1'
#
loop_
_entity.id
_entity.type
_entity.pdbx_description
1 polymer ?
#
loop_
_entity_poly.entity_id
_entity_poly.type
_entity_poly.pdbx_seq_one_letter_code
_entity_poly.pdbx_strand_id
1 'polypeptide(L)'
;MIYSTPKPKRKLRVRFLSCGFVIAIAFSFFQSCKLDAPVFPEKPVITTPTDTTKTDTTPTTPPPVTGNTDTVIKDTITPATANFNRLINWQAYKSSKTGAYDMLLIGDSYTQGNFYSWRLRGKLLSNGFNDGGPGYDSFGRWDPTGMYSIDASMDLNELTFDYDPLLWDPAQSNYYGPCGNVTSNTPNAVITAQSLVQLSTMTIIYERHSNAGNFRYRVNGGAWTVVSEENAAEDIGSVVVNVENEGDNISMEIEALKEGQVFCGVLARRTGDILNMHKVGSSGTTADYFANNGLWEQSIKLLNPKGALIMFGTNEMDFNVKPADMAVNVQHIIDRLRHIQPNCDIMIMCPPETLYENEDPRTYNIGNYADALFKLALKNKAAYIDFAKVFPHFSEQSIYDDIMSPDRKHPGDVGSELMAKTIFNGLMK
;
A
#
# COMPACT_ATOMS: atom_id res chain seq x y z
N MET A 1 10.82 -47.77 78.82
CA MET A 1 11.76 -46.80 78.20
C MET A 1 11.18 -46.49 76.82
N ILE A 2 10.52 -45.38 76.51
CA ILE A 2 10.22 -44.13 77.23
C ILE A 2 11.46 -43.26 77.57
N TYR A 3 11.36 -41.97 77.22
CA TYR A 3 12.26 -40.81 77.47
C TYR A 3 13.63 -40.80 76.74
N SER A 4 14.15 -39.66 76.24
CA SER A 4 13.68 -38.25 76.20
C SER A 4 14.34 -37.45 75.06
N THR A 5 13.70 -36.38 74.58
CA THR A 5 14.31 -35.32 73.73
C THR A 5 15.38 -34.49 74.46
N PRO A 6 16.18 -33.68 73.75
CA PRO A 6 16.02 -32.22 73.93
C PRO A 6 16.09 -31.35 72.64
N LYS A 7 15.87 -30.04 72.83
CA LYS A 7 15.51 -28.98 71.86
C LYS A 7 16.70 -28.22 71.20
N PRO A 8 16.47 -27.35 70.18
CA PRO A 8 17.50 -26.90 69.23
C PRO A 8 18.24 -25.59 69.59
N LYS A 9 19.30 -25.27 68.84
CA LYS A 9 20.00 -23.96 68.87
C LYS A 9 19.55 -23.05 67.71
N ARG A 10 19.54 -21.73 67.98
CA ARG A 10 19.10 -20.63 67.08
C ARG A 10 20.26 -19.98 66.31
N LYS A 11 19.87 -19.11 65.36
CA LYS A 11 20.64 -18.16 64.51
C LYS A 11 21.06 -18.79 63.16
N LEU A 12 20.94 -18.10 62.03
CA LEU A 12 20.87 -16.65 61.79
C LEU A 12 19.68 -16.24 60.90
N ARG A 13 19.16 -15.01 61.05
CA ARG A 13 18.21 -14.41 60.08
C ARG A 13 18.99 -13.79 58.93
N VAL A 14 18.63 -14.13 57.69
CA VAL A 14 18.84 -13.25 56.52
C VAL A 14 17.47 -13.03 55.89
N ARG A 15 17.04 -11.77 55.79
CA ARG A 15 15.83 -11.39 55.06
C ARG A 15 16.19 -11.34 53.57
N PHE A 16 15.64 -12.24 52.77
CA PHE A 16 15.46 -11.94 51.35
C PHE A 16 14.15 -11.16 51.22
N LEU A 17 14.23 -9.91 50.73
CA LEU A 17 13.06 -9.22 50.21
C LEU A 17 12.68 -9.87 48.89
N SER A 18 11.46 -10.37 48.80
CA SER A 18 10.84 -10.71 47.53
C SER A 18 10.50 -9.42 46.77
N CYS A 19 11.42 -8.91 45.96
CA CYS A 19 11.06 -7.99 44.90
C CYS A 19 10.35 -8.78 43.81
N GLY A 20 9.03 -8.65 43.74
CA GLY A 20 8.25 -9.18 42.63
C GLY A 20 8.66 -8.47 41.35
N PHE A 21 9.16 -9.24 40.37
CA PHE A 21 9.33 -8.74 39.01
C PHE A 21 7.94 -8.57 38.40
N VAL A 22 7.39 -7.36 38.49
CA VAL A 22 6.22 -7.00 37.69
C VAL A 22 6.71 -6.82 36.27
N ILE A 23 6.51 -7.85 35.44
CA ILE A 23 6.63 -7.71 33.99
C ILE A 23 5.47 -6.81 33.55
N ALA A 24 5.76 -5.53 33.40
CA ALA A 24 4.85 -4.59 32.76
C ALA A 24 4.79 -4.96 31.27
N ILE A 25 3.82 -5.78 30.90
CA ILE A 25 3.43 -5.96 29.50
C ILE A 25 2.88 -4.62 29.04
N ALA A 26 3.68 -3.87 28.28
CA ALA A 26 3.21 -2.69 27.58
C ALA A 26 2.24 -3.13 26.50
N PHE A 27 0.94 -3.11 26.82
CA PHE A 27 -0.11 -3.11 25.81
C PHE A 27 -0.04 -1.79 25.05
N SER A 28 0.72 -1.78 23.96
CA SER A 28 0.60 -0.77 22.92
C SER A 28 -0.81 -0.85 22.35
N PHE A 29 -1.71 0.01 22.83
CA PHE A 29 -3.01 0.25 22.21
C PHE A 29 -2.77 0.90 20.85
N PHE A 30 -2.50 0.09 19.83
CA PHE A 30 -2.78 0.49 18.46
C PHE A 30 -4.29 0.55 18.32
N GLN A 31 -4.82 1.76 18.46
CA GLN A 31 -6.17 2.08 18.07
C GLN A 31 -6.25 1.84 16.55
N SER A 32 -6.91 0.76 16.13
CA SER A 32 -7.27 0.60 14.73
C SER A 32 -8.16 1.79 14.39
N CYS A 33 -7.62 2.71 13.59
CA CYS A 33 -8.44 3.72 12.96
C CYS A 33 -9.37 2.95 12.04
N LYS A 34 -10.67 2.96 12.37
CA LYS A 34 -11.69 2.57 11.40
C LYS A 34 -11.54 3.54 10.24
N LEU A 35 -10.90 3.06 9.18
CA LEU A 35 -11.05 3.65 7.87
C LEU A 35 -12.52 3.42 7.51
N ASP A 36 -13.32 4.47 7.58
CA ASP A 36 -14.64 4.43 6.97
C ASP A 36 -14.42 4.14 5.48
N ALA A 37 -14.95 3.00 5.02
CA ALA A 37 -14.66 2.52 3.68
C ALA A 37 -15.08 3.58 2.64
N PRO A 38 -14.24 3.86 1.62
CA PRO A 38 -14.60 4.83 0.60
C PRO A 38 -15.93 4.44 -0.04
N VAL A 39 -16.87 5.38 -0.09
CA VAL A 39 -18.21 5.14 -0.63
C VAL A 39 -18.12 5.02 -2.14
N PHE A 40 -17.99 3.80 -2.64
CA PHE A 40 -18.03 3.52 -4.06
C PHE A 40 -19.45 3.80 -4.59
N PRO A 41 -19.63 4.67 -5.61
CA PRO A 41 -20.92 4.84 -6.24
C PRO A 41 -21.31 3.56 -7.00
N GLU A 42 -22.49 3.02 -6.70
CA GLU A 42 -23.03 1.83 -7.39
C GLU A 42 -23.13 2.07 -8.91
N LYS A 43 -22.89 1.01 -9.71
CA LYS A 43 -23.04 1.08 -11.17
C LYS A 43 -24.49 1.46 -11.53
N PRO A 44 -24.71 2.36 -12.51
CA PRO A 44 -26.06 2.72 -12.93
C PRO A 44 -26.76 1.50 -13.55
N VAL A 45 -27.89 1.11 -12.97
CA VAL A 45 -28.74 0.03 -13.47
C VAL A 45 -29.34 0.43 -14.81
N ILE A 46 -28.99 -0.28 -15.88
CA ILE A 46 -29.58 -0.07 -17.21
C ILE A 46 -30.92 -0.80 -17.29
N THR A 47 -32.02 -0.06 -17.12
CA THR A 47 -33.36 -0.52 -17.49
C THR A 47 -33.86 0.21 -18.74
N THR A 48 -34.41 -0.55 -19.69
CA THR A 48 -35.07 -0.02 -20.89
C THR A 48 -36.50 0.48 -20.59
N PRO A 49 -37.04 1.42 -21.39
CA PRO A 49 -37.99 2.40 -20.86
C PRO A 49 -39.48 2.09 -21.13
N THR A 50 -40.34 2.46 -20.18
CA THR A 50 -41.77 2.78 -20.41
C THR A 50 -42.19 4.05 -19.67
N ASP A 51 -42.10 5.15 -20.41
CA ASP A 51 -42.91 6.38 -20.46
C ASP A 51 -43.37 7.20 -19.21
N THR A 52 -43.29 8.52 -19.41
CA THR A 52 -43.95 9.62 -18.68
C THR A 52 -43.80 9.75 -17.15
N THR A 53 -42.85 10.61 -16.73
CA THR A 53 -43.20 11.98 -16.26
C THR A 53 -41.96 12.87 -16.22
N LYS A 54 -42.11 14.15 -16.57
CA LYS A 54 -40.98 15.10 -16.62
C LYS A 54 -40.62 15.62 -15.23
N THR A 55 -39.37 15.45 -14.83
CA THR A 55 -38.64 16.41 -13.99
C THR A 55 -37.34 16.79 -14.69
N ASP A 56 -37.02 18.08 -14.66
CA ASP A 56 -35.95 18.69 -15.43
C ASP A 56 -34.59 18.44 -14.76
N THR A 57 -33.66 17.78 -15.46
CA THR A 57 -32.31 17.46 -14.99
C THR A 57 -31.25 17.96 -15.97
N THR A 58 -31.15 19.29 -16.08
CA THR A 58 -29.93 19.92 -16.60
C THR A 58 -28.71 19.43 -15.80
N PRO A 59 -27.60 19.04 -16.45
CA PRO A 59 -26.37 18.74 -15.74
C PRO A 59 -25.84 20.02 -15.06
N THR A 60 -25.93 20.08 -13.73
CA THR A 60 -25.32 21.17 -12.97
C THR A 60 -23.81 20.99 -13.00
N THR A 61 -23.13 21.72 -13.89
CA THR A 61 -21.69 21.95 -13.79
C THR A 61 -21.34 22.40 -12.38
N PRO A 62 -20.31 21.85 -11.72
CA PRO A 62 -19.86 22.34 -10.42
C PRO A 62 -19.55 23.84 -10.50
N PRO A 63 -19.84 24.62 -9.45
CA PRO A 63 -19.48 26.04 -9.45
C PRO A 63 -17.96 26.18 -9.65
N PRO A 64 -17.49 27.19 -10.40
CA PRO A 64 -16.06 27.42 -10.53
C PRO A 64 -15.47 27.72 -9.16
N VAL A 65 -14.40 27.02 -8.79
CA VAL A 65 -13.67 27.26 -7.53
C VAL A 65 -12.93 28.59 -7.65
N THR A 66 -13.62 29.68 -7.35
CA THR A 66 -13.06 31.02 -7.22
C THR A 66 -12.72 31.30 -5.77
N GLY A 67 -11.72 30.58 -5.26
CA GLY A 67 -11.02 30.89 -4.01
C GLY A 67 -9.61 31.41 -4.35
N ASN A 68 -9.17 32.50 -3.71
CA ASN A 68 -7.84 33.06 -3.94
C ASN A 68 -6.74 32.05 -3.61
N THR A 69 -5.88 31.74 -4.58
CA THR A 69 -4.74 30.81 -4.44
C THR A 69 -3.52 31.42 -3.74
N ASP A 70 -3.70 32.45 -2.91
CA ASP A 70 -2.62 33.31 -2.38
C ASP A 70 -2.50 33.26 -0.84
N THR A 71 -2.32 32.05 -0.31
CA THR A 71 -1.46 31.82 0.86
C THR A 71 -0.47 30.71 0.53
N VAL A 72 0.45 31.00 -0.41
CA VAL A 72 1.63 30.17 -0.64
C VAL A 72 2.49 30.15 0.62
N ILE A 73 2.91 28.96 1.08
CA ILE A 73 3.85 28.77 2.20
C ILE A 73 5.05 29.70 2.01
N LYS A 74 5.26 30.64 2.93
CA LYS A 74 6.32 31.66 2.82
C LYS A 74 7.72 31.20 3.24
N ASP A 75 7.84 30.04 3.91
CA ASP A 75 9.06 29.63 4.60
C ASP A 75 9.77 28.37 4.05
N THR A 76 9.36 27.84 2.89
CA THR A 76 10.11 26.75 2.20
C THR A 76 10.33 27.03 0.72
N ILE A 77 11.55 26.75 0.22
CA ILE A 77 12.00 27.11 -1.13
C ILE A 77 11.47 26.12 -2.20
N THR A 78 10.82 25.03 -1.79
CA THR A 78 10.27 24.01 -2.70
C THR A 78 9.18 24.58 -3.64
N PRO A 79 9.11 24.13 -4.90
CA PRO A 79 7.95 24.37 -5.76
C PRO A 79 6.87 23.32 -5.48
N ALA A 80 5.59 23.68 -5.69
CA ALA A 80 4.46 22.74 -5.58
C ALA A 80 4.61 21.50 -6.49
N THR A 81 5.25 21.67 -7.66
CA THR A 81 5.68 20.54 -8.51
C THR A 81 7.00 20.85 -9.24
N ALA A 82 7.78 19.82 -9.57
CA ALA A 82 8.99 19.96 -10.38
C ALA A 82 9.31 18.71 -11.24
N ASN A 83 10.15 18.90 -12.24
CA ASN A 83 10.93 17.84 -12.91
C ASN A 83 10.13 16.70 -13.59
N PHE A 84 8.85 16.85 -13.95
CA PHE A 84 8.10 15.82 -14.69
C PHE A 84 8.74 15.41 -16.03
N ASN A 85 9.52 16.30 -16.65
CA ASN A 85 10.36 16.01 -17.82
C ASN A 85 11.52 15.02 -17.54
N ARG A 86 11.70 14.57 -16.29
CA ARG A 86 12.63 13.51 -15.91
C ARG A 86 12.03 12.11 -15.93
N LEU A 87 10.71 11.98 -16.09
CA LEU A 87 10.04 10.70 -16.24
C LEU A 87 10.18 10.21 -17.70
N ILE A 88 11.41 9.87 -18.10
CA ILE A 88 11.81 9.71 -19.51
C ILE A 88 11.10 8.52 -20.16
N ASN A 89 11.00 7.39 -19.45
CA ASN A 89 10.29 6.21 -19.97
C ASN A 89 8.78 6.44 -20.00
N TRP A 90 8.23 7.15 -19.01
CA TRP A 90 6.84 7.58 -19.02
C TRP A 90 6.52 8.50 -20.19
N GLN A 91 7.38 9.48 -20.51
CA GLN A 91 7.16 10.36 -21.67
C GLN A 91 7.18 9.57 -22.98
N ALA A 92 8.10 8.61 -23.12
CA ALA A 92 8.13 7.71 -24.27
C ALA A 92 6.85 6.85 -24.36
N TYR A 93 6.46 6.20 -23.26
CA TYR A 93 5.28 5.36 -23.18
C TYR A 93 3.96 6.14 -23.37
N LYS A 94 3.80 7.33 -22.77
CA LYS A 94 2.67 8.24 -23.00
C LYS A 94 2.50 8.59 -24.48
N SER A 95 3.62 8.73 -25.20
CA SER A 95 3.64 9.14 -26.61
C SER A 95 3.36 7.97 -27.57
N SER A 96 3.92 6.79 -27.32
CA SER A 96 3.72 5.63 -28.20
C SER A 96 2.52 4.76 -27.82
N LYS A 97 2.22 4.68 -26.51
CA LYS A 97 1.29 3.73 -25.88
C LYS A 97 1.57 2.27 -26.25
N THR A 98 2.85 1.93 -26.47
CA THR A 98 3.32 0.58 -26.86
C THR A 98 4.10 -0.11 -25.74
N GLY A 99 3.94 -1.43 -25.62
CA GLY A 99 4.52 -2.27 -24.57
C GLY A 99 3.80 -2.13 -23.23
N ALA A 100 4.26 -2.90 -22.25
CA ALA A 100 3.79 -2.79 -20.87
C ALA A 100 4.56 -1.70 -20.10
N TYR A 101 3.84 -0.81 -19.44
CA TYR A 101 4.40 0.11 -18.45
C TYR A 101 3.85 -0.23 -17.06
N ASP A 102 4.71 -0.77 -16.21
CA ASP A 102 4.38 -1.10 -14.82
C ASP A 102 4.74 0.08 -13.90
N MET A 103 3.71 0.74 -13.37
CA MET A 103 3.82 1.87 -12.44
C MET A 103 3.56 1.40 -11.01
N LEU A 104 4.54 1.55 -10.13
CA LEU A 104 4.37 1.28 -8.70
C LEU A 104 3.93 2.55 -7.96
N LEU A 105 3.03 2.39 -7.01
CA LEU A 105 2.62 3.42 -6.07
C LEU A 105 3.03 2.90 -4.68
N ILE A 106 4.08 3.48 -4.11
CA ILE A 106 4.72 3.04 -2.87
C ILE A 106 4.48 4.09 -1.80
N GLY A 107 4.00 3.69 -0.62
CA GLY A 107 3.77 4.64 0.47
C GLY A 107 3.11 4.05 1.70
N ASP A 108 2.54 4.96 2.50
CA ASP A 108 1.84 4.64 3.74
C ASP A 108 0.32 4.42 3.54
N SER A 109 -0.49 4.81 4.53
CA SER A 109 -1.95 4.75 4.51
C SER A 109 -2.58 5.52 3.34
N TYR A 110 -1.96 6.62 2.87
CA TYR A 110 -2.44 7.35 1.69
C TYR A 110 -2.43 6.48 0.42
N THR A 111 -1.43 5.62 0.33
CA THR A 111 -1.27 4.70 -0.80
C THR A 111 -2.13 3.46 -0.57
N GLN A 112 -2.09 2.88 0.62
CA GLN A 112 -2.82 1.65 0.98
C GLN A 112 -4.33 1.82 0.86
N GLY A 113 -4.88 2.91 1.43
CA GLY A 113 -6.30 3.25 1.47
C GLY A 113 -6.89 3.79 0.16
N ASN A 114 -6.15 3.69 -0.94
CA ASN A 114 -6.60 4.04 -2.29
C ASN A 114 -6.96 5.52 -2.55
N PHE A 115 -6.62 6.44 -1.63
CA PHE A 115 -7.04 7.85 -1.66
C PHE A 115 -6.76 8.54 -3.01
N TYR A 116 -5.58 8.34 -3.61
CA TYR A 116 -5.24 8.92 -4.92
C TYR A 116 -5.09 7.89 -6.05
N SER A 117 -4.70 6.65 -5.74
CA SER A 117 -4.30 5.62 -6.72
C SER A 117 -5.44 5.18 -7.64
N TRP A 118 -6.59 4.81 -7.06
CA TRP A 118 -7.78 4.40 -7.82
C TRP A 118 -8.26 5.51 -8.77
N ARG A 119 -8.40 6.73 -8.24
CA ARG A 119 -8.79 7.92 -9.01
C ARG A 119 -7.78 8.25 -10.11
N LEU A 120 -6.48 8.05 -9.86
CA LEU A 120 -5.42 8.23 -10.84
C LEU A 120 -5.50 7.19 -11.98
N ARG A 121 -5.70 5.90 -11.65
CA ARG A 121 -5.96 4.84 -12.65
C ARG A 121 -7.14 5.22 -13.54
N GLY A 122 -8.28 5.57 -12.94
CA GLY A 122 -9.48 6.01 -13.67
C GLY A 122 -9.21 7.16 -14.65
N LYS A 123 -8.43 8.18 -14.27
CA LYS A 123 -8.04 9.29 -15.15
C LYS A 123 -7.11 8.86 -16.29
N LEU A 124 -6.14 7.99 -16.01
CA LEU A 124 -5.22 7.49 -17.04
C LEU A 124 -5.97 6.60 -18.05
N LEU A 125 -6.81 5.67 -17.60
CA LEU A 125 -7.63 4.84 -18.50
C LEU A 125 -8.62 5.71 -19.32
N SER A 126 -9.24 6.71 -18.70
CA SER A 126 -10.10 7.69 -19.41
C SER A 126 -9.34 8.55 -20.43
N ASN A 127 -8.02 8.66 -20.32
CA ASN A 127 -7.14 9.30 -21.29
C ASN A 127 -6.67 8.33 -22.41
N GLY A 128 -7.30 7.16 -22.51
CA GLY A 128 -7.04 6.16 -23.54
C GLY A 128 -5.69 5.46 -23.37
N PHE A 129 -5.25 5.26 -22.13
CA PHE A 129 -4.24 4.24 -21.84
C PHE A 129 -4.96 2.88 -21.71
N ASN A 130 -4.39 1.84 -22.29
CA ASN A 130 -4.97 0.50 -22.26
C ASN A 130 -4.83 -0.12 -20.87
N ASP A 131 -5.90 -0.77 -20.41
CA ASP A 131 -5.96 -1.30 -19.05
C ASP A 131 -5.27 -2.66 -18.91
N GLY A 132 -4.12 -2.66 -18.20
CA GLY A 132 -3.39 -3.87 -17.85
C GLY A 132 -4.06 -4.75 -16.79
N GLY A 133 -5.14 -4.27 -16.15
CA GLY A 133 -5.89 -4.98 -15.11
C GLY A 133 -5.62 -4.43 -13.70
N PRO A 134 -6.06 -5.16 -12.66
CA PRO A 134 -6.06 -4.68 -11.27
C PRO A 134 -4.68 -4.67 -10.60
N GLY A 135 -3.68 -5.32 -11.22
CA GLY A 135 -2.29 -5.28 -10.77
C GLY A 135 -1.97 -6.29 -9.67
N TYR A 136 -1.29 -5.83 -8.62
CA TYR A 136 -0.83 -6.69 -7.51
C TYR A 136 -1.78 -6.56 -6.32
N ASP A 137 -2.19 -7.69 -5.77
CA ASP A 137 -3.00 -7.83 -4.56
C ASP A 137 -2.19 -8.53 -3.47
N SER A 138 -2.03 -7.88 -2.31
CA SER A 138 -1.15 -8.34 -1.23
C SER A 138 -1.92 -9.08 -0.14
N PHE A 139 -1.57 -10.34 0.09
CA PHE A 139 -2.19 -11.14 1.15
C PHE A 139 -1.84 -10.65 2.57
N GLY A 140 -0.91 -9.70 2.71
CA GLY A 140 -0.31 -9.31 3.98
C GLY A 140 -1.23 -8.79 5.10
N ARG A 141 -2.44 -8.26 4.79
CA ARG A 141 -3.40 -7.80 5.79
C ARG A 141 -4.85 -8.03 5.36
N TRP A 142 -5.61 -8.69 6.22
CA TRP A 142 -7.03 -8.98 6.09
C TRP A 142 -7.73 -8.67 7.42
N ASP A 143 -8.92 -8.06 7.40
CA ASP A 143 -9.66 -7.65 8.61
C ASP A 143 -11.09 -8.23 8.63
N PRO A 144 -11.43 -9.09 9.62
CA PRO A 144 -12.76 -9.70 9.72
C PRO A 144 -13.89 -8.71 10.03
N THR A 145 -13.57 -7.48 10.43
CA THR A 145 -14.54 -6.56 11.04
C THR A 145 -15.16 -5.53 10.10
N GLY A 146 -14.78 -5.51 8.82
CA GLY A 146 -15.47 -4.71 7.81
C GLY A 146 -14.71 -4.37 6.53
N MET A 147 -13.43 -4.73 6.41
CA MET A 147 -12.63 -4.47 5.19
C MET A 147 -11.95 -5.75 4.71
N TYR A 148 -12.49 -6.32 3.62
CA TYR A 148 -11.76 -7.25 2.76
C TYR A 148 -10.39 -6.65 2.42
N SER A 149 -9.34 -7.49 2.41
CA SER A 149 -7.97 -7.17 1.96
C SER A 149 -7.57 -5.69 2.08
N ILE A 150 -6.99 -5.30 3.21
CA ILE A 150 -6.61 -3.88 3.40
C ILE A 150 -5.45 -3.51 2.44
N ASP A 151 -4.55 -4.46 2.18
CA ASP A 151 -3.42 -4.27 1.27
C ASP A 151 -3.75 -4.64 -0.20
N ALA A 152 -5.04 -4.62 -0.56
CA ALA A 152 -5.59 -5.12 -1.84
C ALA A 152 -4.94 -4.62 -3.14
N SER A 153 -5.42 -5.21 -4.24
CA SER A 153 -5.32 -4.63 -5.58
C SER A 153 -5.78 -3.16 -5.64
N MET A 154 -5.45 -2.48 -6.74
CA MET A 154 -5.89 -1.09 -6.91
C MET A 154 -7.41 -0.96 -7.08
N ASP A 155 -8.10 -2.04 -7.47
CA ASP A 155 -9.54 -2.09 -7.65
C ASP A 155 -10.14 -3.37 -7.05
N LEU A 156 -10.72 -3.22 -5.86
CA LEU A 156 -11.45 -4.27 -5.14
C LEU A 156 -12.64 -4.83 -5.93
N ASN A 157 -13.13 -4.13 -6.97
CA ASN A 157 -14.19 -4.60 -7.85
C ASN A 157 -13.66 -5.39 -9.07
N GLU A 158 -12.35 -5.44 -9.29
CA GLU A 158 -11.71 -6.26 -10.32
C GLU A 158 -10.90 -7.43 -9.73
N LEU A 159 -10.24 -7.25 -8.58
CA LEU A 159 -9.51 -8.29 -7.87
C LEU A 159 -9.52 -8.08 -6.34
N THR A 160 -9.83 -9.16 -5.63
CA THR A 160 -9.76 -9.28 -4.17
C THR A 160 -9.27 -10.69 -3.78
N PHE A 161 -9.08 -10.96 -2.49
CA PHE A 161 -8.94 -12.30 -1.96
C PHE A 161 -9.71 -12.48 -0.64
N ASP A 162 -9.84 -13.74 -0.22
CA ASP A 162 -10.36 -14.12 1.09
C ASP A 162 -9.59 -15.33 1.67
N TYR A 163 -9.45 -15.37 3.00
CA TYR A 163 -8.89 -16.49 3.76
C TYR A 163 -9.40 -16.51 5.20
N ASP A 164 -9.37 -17.67 5.88
CA ASP A 164 -9.70 -17.74 7.31
C ASP A 164 -8.54 -17.16 8.15
N PRO A 165 -8.73 -16.04 8.88
CA PRO A 165 -7.67 -15.37 9.65
C PRO A 165 -7.11 -16.23 10.78
N LEU A 166 -7.82 -17.29 11.18
CA LEU A 166 -7.35 -18.21 12.22
C LEU A 166 -6.29 -19.19 11.69
N LEU A 167 -6.10 -19.26 10.37
CA LEU A 167 -5.17 -20.19 9.69
C LEU A 167 -3.90 -19.51 9.15
N TRP A 168 -3.81 -18.18 9.25
CA TRP A 168 -2.80 -17.35 8.60
C TRP A 168 -2.29 -16.24 9.52
N ASP A 169 -0.98 -16.18 9.74
CA ASP A 169 -0.33 -15.13 10.51
C ASP A 169 0.20 -14.02 9.57
N PRO A 170 -0.41 -12.80 9.56
CA PRO A 170 0.06 -11.68 8.75
C PRO A 170 1.33 -11.04 9.33
N ALA A 171 2.32 -10.82 8.46
CA ALA A 171 3.55 -10.14 8.83
C ALA A 171 3.28 -8.69 9.29
N GLN A 172 3.91 -8.28 10.39
CA GLN A 172 3.75 -6.93 10.96
C GLN A 172 4.90 -5.98 10.58
N SER A 173 6.03 -6.52 10.11
CA SER A 173 7.21 -5.79 9.65
C SER A 173 8.10 -6.70 8.78
N ASN A 174 9.19 -6.16 8.23
CA ASN A 174 10.19 -6.91 7.45
C ASN A 174 9.62 -7.71 6.27
N TYR A 175 8.66 -7.13 5.56
CA TYR A 175 7.95 -7.81 4.47
C TYR A 175 8.86 -8.45 3.42
N TYR A 176 8.47 -9.64 2.99
CA TYR A 176 9.07 -10.32 1.84
C TYR A 176 8.39 -9.88 0.55
N GLY A 177 7.07 -9.72 0.57
CA GLY A 177 6.29 -9.20 -0.55
C GLY A 177 6.36 -7.67 -0.66
N PRO A 178 5.89 -7.10 -1.78
CA PRO A 178 5.93 -5.66 -2.05
C PRO A 178 5.41 -4.78 -0.89
N CYS A 179 4.28 -5.15 -0.27
CA CYS A 179 3.70 -4.44 0.88
C CYS A 179 3.16 -5.35 1.98
N GLY A 180 3.53 -6.64 1.98
CA GLY A 180 3.09 -7.59 2.99
C GLY A 180 3.29 -9.06 2.60
N ASN A 181 3.06 -9.96 3.55
CA ASN A 181 2.98 -11.41 3.36
C ASN A 181 2.26 -12.08 4.55
N VAL A 182 1.74 -13.29 4.35
CA VAL A 182 1.11 -14.15 5.36
C VAL A 182 1.79 -15.51 5.43
N THR A 183 1.85 -16.08 6.62
CA THR A 183 2.42 -17.41 6.89
C THR A 183 1.31 -18.38 7.30
N SER A 184 1.25 -19.58 6.72
CA SER A 184 0.29 -20.59 7.17
C SER A 184 0.66 -21.10 8.57
N ASN A 185 -0.31 -21.13 9.49
CA ASN A 185 -0.10 -21.75 10.81
C ASN A 185 -0.55 -23.22 10.87
N THR A 186 -1.08 -23.75 9.77
CA THR A 186 -1.56 -25.13 9.63
C THR A 186 -1.45 -25.62 8.18
N PRO A 187 -1.24 -26.93 7.94
CA PRO A 187 -1.44 -27.52 6.62
C PRO A 187 -2.91 -27.47 6.18
N ASN A 188 -3.11 -27.43 4.86
CA ASN A 188 -4.38 -27.31 4.15
C ASN A 188 -5.12 -25.99 4.38
N ALA A 189 -4.42 -24.96 4.85
CA ALA A 189 -4.93 -23.58 4.86
C ALA A 189 -5.04 -23.08 3.41
N VAL A 190 -6.18 -22.46 3.07
CA VAL A 190 -6.48 -21.96 1.72
C VAL A 190 -6.56 -20.43 1.73
N ILE A 191 -6.04 -19.81 0.67
CA ILE A 191 -6.33 -18.44 0.24
C ILE A 191 -7.06 -18.54 -1.10
N THR A 192 -8.12 -17.76 -1.29
CA THR A 192 -8.84 -17.68 -2.56
C THR A 192 -8.67 -16.28 -3.14
N ALA A 193 -8.11 -16.15 -4.34
CA ALA A 193 -8.01 -14.89 -5.08
C ALA A 193 -9.05 -14.84 -6.21
N GLN A 194 -9.83 -13.76 -6.24
CA GLN A 194 -11.06 -13.62 -7.01
C GLN A 194 -10.94 -12.45 -7.98
N SER A 195 -10.93 -12.73 -9.30
CA SER A 195 -11.02 -11.68 -10.31
C SER A 195 -12.38 -11.64 -10.98
N LEU A 196 -13.03 -10.48 -10.97
CA LEU A 196 -14.33 -10.27 -11.64
C LEU A 196 -14.20 -9.85 -13.11
N VAL A 197 -12.99 -9.87 -13.66
CA VAL A 197 -12.67 -9.49 -15.05
C VAL A 197 -11.74 -10.49 -15.71
N GLN A 198 -11.80 -10.58 -17.03
CA GLN A 198 -10.85 -11.38 -17.81
C GLN A 198 -9.42 -10.85 -17.67
N LEU A 199 -8.50 -11.78 -17.43
CA LEU A 199 -7.06 -11.60 -17.30
C LEU A 199 -6.32 -12.53 -18.26
N SER A 200 -5.05 -12.25 -18.56
CA SER A 200 -4.17 -13.21 -19.24
C SER A 200 -3.46 -14.11 -18.25
N THR A 201 -3.02 -13.55 -17.11
CA THR A 201 -2.25 -14.28 -16.09
C THR A 201 -2.64 -13.84 -14.69
N MET A 202 -2.65 -14.80 -13.76
CA MET A 202 -2.59 -14.57 -12.32
C MET A 202 -1.32 -15.24 -11.80
N THR A 203 -0.38 -14.45 -11.29
CA THR A 203 0.92 -14.95 -10.82
C THR A 203 0.96 -14.98 -9.30
N ILE A 204 1.10 -16.17 -8.72
CA ILE A 204 1.28 -16.35 -7.28
C ILE A 204 2.70 -15.92 -6.91
N ILE A 205 2.86 -15.12 -5.86
CA ILE A 205 4.17 -14.69 -5.32
C ILE A 205 4.30 -15.22 -3.88
N TYR A 206 5.42 -15.87 -3.59
CA TYR A 206 5.67 -16.59 -2.33
C TYR A 206 7.14 -16.51 -1.91
N GLU A 207 7.41 -16.71 -0.61
CA GLU A 207 8.78 -16.95 -0.13
C GLU A 207 9.15 -18.40 -0.40
N ARG A 208 10.34 -18.61 -0.97
CA ARG A 208 10.99 -19.91 -1.03
C ARG A 208 11.90 -20.01 0.17
N HIS A 209 11.80 -21.08 0.94
CA HIS A 209 12.71 -21.35 2.05
C HIS A 209 12.74 -22.85 2.36
N SER A 210 13.78 -23.31 3.05
CA SER A 210 14.03 -24.73 3.32
C SER A 210 12.93 -25.42 4.14
N ASN A 211 12.06 -24.63 4.79
CA ASN A 211 10.95 -25.11 5.60
C ASN A 211 9.56 -24.93 4.96
N ALA A 212 9.41 -24.30 3.79
CA ALA A 212 8.11 -24.04 3.14
C ALA A 212 7.25 -25.30 3.01
N GLY A 213 7.85 -26.37 2.48
CA GLY A 213 7.15 -27.60 2.12
C GLY A 213 6.74 -27.58 0.66
N ASN A 214 5.51 -27.97 0.38
CA ASN A 214 4.89 -27.88 -0.94
C ASN A 214 3.57 -27.12 -0.79
N PHE A 215 3.11 -26.48 -1.86
CA PHE A 215 1.75 -25.95 -1.94
C PHE A 215 1.08 -26.45 -3.21
N ARG A 216 -0.22 -26.17 -3.35
CA ARG A 216 -0.94 -26.42 -4.61
C ARG A 216 -1.89 -25.29 -4.93
N TYR A 217 -2.22 -25.16 -6.21
CA TYR A 217 -3.23 -24.21 -6.66
C TYR A 217 -4.18 -24.85 -7.67
N ARG A 218 -5.38 -24.29 -7.80
CA ARG A 218 -6.31 -24.61 -8.90
C ARG A 218 -7.08 -23.36 -9.32
N VAL A 219 -7.59 -23.38 -10.55
CA VAL A 219 -8.45 -22.32 -11.10
C VAL A 219 -9.84 -22.90 -11.33
N ASN A 220 -10.87 -22.13 -10.99
CA ASN A 220 -12.28 -22.42 -11.25
C ASN A 220 -12.75 -23.82 -10.80
N GLY A 221 -12.25 -24.29 -9.65
CA GLY A 221 -12.57 -25.61 -9.10
C GLY A 221 -11.96 -26.80 -9.87
N GLY A 222 -11.05 -26.53 -10.82
CA GLY A 222 -10.37 -27.52 -11.65
C GLY A 222 -9.36 -28.41 -10.91
N ALA A 223 -8.49 -29.07 -11.67
CA ALA A 223 -7.48 -29.95 -11.12
C ALA A 223 -6.41 -29.17 -10.34
N TRP A 224 -6.00 -29.72 -9.19
CA TRP A 224 -4.90 -29.18 -8.40
C TRP A 224 -3.55 -29.38 -9.10
N THR A 225 -2.78 -28.30 -9.21
CA THR A 225 -1.37 -28.32 -9.62
C THR A 225 -0.49 -28.13 -8.38
N VAL A 226 0.41 -29.08 -8.12
CA VAL A 226 1.34 -29.01 -6.99
C VAL A 226 2.60 -28.24 -7.40
N VAL A 227 3.03 -27.33 -6.53
CA VAL A 227 4.29 -26.59 -6.61
C VAL A 227 5.19 -27.09 -5.48
N SER A 228 6.39 -27.54 -5.83
CA SER A 228 7.33 -28.11 -4.85
C SER A 228 8.45 -27.15 -4.48
N GLU A 229 8.70 -27.04 -3.18
CA GLU A 229 9.77 -26.21 -2.61
C GLU A 229 10.68 -27.01 -1.66
N GLU A 230 10.66 -28.34 -1.78
CA GLU A 230 11.50 -29.23 -0.97
C GLU A 230 12.98 -28.85 -1.10
N ASN A 231 13.58 -28.43 0.02
CA ASN A 231 14.97 -27.97 0.13
C ASN A 231 15.28 -26.71 -0.71
N ALA A 232 14.31 -25.84 -0.96
CA ALA A 232 14.56 -24.56 -1.60
C ALA A 232 15.52 -23.67 -0.78
N ALA A 233 16.41 -22.96 -1.48
CA ALA A 233 17.16 -21.86 -0.91
C ALA A 233 16.26 -20.64 -0.67
N GLU A 234 16.64 -19.79 0.28
CA GLU A 234 15.90 -18.57 0.63
C GLU A 234 15.91 -17.56 -0.54
N ASP A 235 14.74 -17.26 -1.09
CA ASP A 235 14.54 -16.50 -2.33
C ASP A 235 13.04 -16.13 -2.48
N ILE A 236 12.66 -15.27 -3.43
CA ILE A 236 11.24 -15.09 -3.80
C ILE A 236 10.88 -15.97 -5.00
N GLY A 237 9.86 -16.80 -4.81
CA GLY A 237 9.27 -17.64 -5.83
C GLY A 237 8.11 -16.97 -6.56
N SER A 238 7.84 -17.43 -7.78
CA SER A 238 6.60 -17.10 -8.47
C SER A 238 6.12 -18.21 -9.39
N VAL A 239 4.81 -18.35 -9.49
CA VAL A 239 4.14 -19.30 -10.38
C VAL A 239 3.16 -18.53 -11.25
N VAL A 240 3.46 -18.42 -12.54
CA VAL A 240 2.60 -17.77 -13.53
C VAL A 240 1.51 -18.75 -13.96
N VAL A 241 0.27 -18.47 -13.59
CA VAL A 241 -0.89 -19.25 -14.05
C VAL A 241 -1.51 -18.52 -15.24
N ASN A 242 -1.58 -19.19 -16.39
CA ASN A 242 -2.33 -18.69 -17.55
C ASN A 242 -3.82 -18.87 -17.28
N VAL A 243 -4.58 -17.78 -17.43
CA VAL A 243 -6.03 -17.72 -17.24
C VAL A 243 -6.75 -17.05 -18.41
N GLU A 244 -6.08 -16.87 -19.56
CA GLU A 244 -6.60 -16.14 -20.72
C GLU A 244 -7.94 -16.70 -21.26
N ASN A 245 -8.15 -18.00 -21.11
CA ASN A 245 -9.31 -18.74 -21.60
C ASN A 245 -10.40 -18.95 -20.54
N GLU A 246 -10.21 -18.47 -19.31
CA GLU A 246 -11.13 -18.68 -18.18
C GLU A 246 -12.30 -17.69 -18.16
N GLY A 247 -12.24 -16.61 -18.94
CA GLY A 247 -13.27 -15.57 -19.00
C GLY A 247 -13.25 -14.62 -17.79
N ASP A 248 -14.40 -14.05 -17.45
CA ASP A 248 -14.61 -13.27 -16.23
C ASP A 248 -14.97 -14.18 -15.03
N ASN A 249 -14.82 -13.68 -13.79
CA ASN A 249 -15.12 -14.40 -12.54
C ASN A 249 -14.16 -15.58 -12.25
N ILE A 250 -12.87 -15.32 -12.42
CA ILE A 250 -11.79 -16.28 -12.18
C ILE A 250 -11.60 -16.47 -10.67
N SER A 251 -11.69 -17.73 -10.21
CA SER A 251 -11.40 -18.15 -8.84
C SER A 251 -10.09 -18.93 -8.79
N MET A 252 -9.05 -18.38 -8.15
CA MET A 252 -7.80 -19.08 -7.89
C MET A 252 -7.71 -19.49 -6.42
N GLU A 253 -7.75 -20.78 -6.14
CA GLU A 253 -7.50 -21.32 -4.80
C GLU A 253 -6.02 -21.69 -4.67
N ILE A 254 -5.39 -21.31 -3.56
CA ILE A 254 -3.99 -21.55 -3.21
C ILE A 254 -3.96 -22.21 -1.83
N GLU A 255 -3.40 -23.41 -1.74
CA GLU A 255 -3.44 -24.22 -0.52
C GLU A 255 -2.02 -24.61 -0.07
N ALA A 256 -1.66 -24.18 1.13
CA ALA A 256 -0.41 -24.60 1.78
C ALA A 256 -0.53 -26.07 2.22
N LEU A 257 0.33 -26.98 1.76
CA LEU A 257 0.29 -28.38 2.19
C LEU A 257 1.09 -28.62 3.49
N LYS A 258 1.64 -27.55 4.07
CA LYS A 258 2.42 -27.53 5.31
C LYS A 258 2.19 -26.22 6.07
N GLU A 259 2.35 -26.27 7.39
CA GLU A 259 2.58 -25.09 8.24
C GLU A 259 3.92 -24.42 7.88
N GLY A 260 3.95 -23.09 7.96
CA GLY A 260 5.12 -22.26 7.71
C GLY A 260 5.28 -21.82 6.26
N GLN A 261 4.32 -22.11 5.38
CA GLN A 261 4.34 -21.68 3.99
C GLN A 261 3.98 -20.19 3.90
N VAL A 262 4.81 -19.37 3.23
CA VAL A 262 4.62 -17.92 3.19
C VAL A 262 4.21 -17.42 1.80
N PHE A 263 3.06 -16.75 1.72
CA PHE A 263 2.57 -16.12 0.49
C PHE A 263 2.59 -14.60 0.60
N CYS A 264 3.04 -13.93 -0.46
CA CYS A 264 3.05 -12.48 -0.56
C CYS A 264 1.72 -11.96 -1.12
N GLY A 265 1.22 -12.58 -2.19
CA GLY A 265 0.06 -12.09 -2.92
C GLY A 265 -0.09 -12.68 -4.32
N VAL A 266 -1.02 -12.13 -5.09
CA VAL A 266 -1.24 -12.46 -6.51
C VAL A 266 -1.08 -11.23 -7.39
N LEU A 267 -0.39 -11.40 -8.51
CA LEU A 267 -0.21 -10.40 -9.55
C LEU A 267 -1.05 -10.76 -10.78
N ALA A 268 -2.17 -10.06 -10.93
CA ALA A 268 -3.12 -10.19 -12.03
C ALA A 268 -2.78 -9.22 -13.15
N ARG A 269 -2.72 -9.73 -14.39
CA ARG A 269 -2.34 -8.95 -15.58
C ARG A 269 -3.10 -9.41 -16.83
N ARG A 270 -3.46 -8.46 -17.68
CA ARG A 270 -3.65 -8.63 -19.12
C ARG A 270 -2.29 -8.55 -19.83
N THR A 271 -2.25 -8.71 -21.14
CA THR A 271 -1.00 -8.68 -21.93
C THR A 271 -1.09 -7.72 -23.11
N GLY A 272 0.08 -7.37 -23.68
CA GLY A 272 0.20 -6.49 -24.83
C GLY A 272 0.64 -5.07 -24.48
N ASP A 273 0.10 -4.09 -25.20
CA ASP A 273 0.33 -2.66 -25.02
C ASP A 273 -0.54 -2.15 -23.87
N ILE A 274 -0.03 -2.11 -22.63
CA ILE A 274 -0.84 -1.91 -21.42
C ILE A 274 -0.18 -1.01 -20.36
N LEU A 275 -1.02 -0.34 -19.56
CA LEU A 275 -0.63 0.33 -18.33
C LEU A 275 -1.02 -0.57 -17.15
N ASN A 276 -0.04 -1.07 -16.41
CA ASN A 276 -0.26 -1.72 -15.12
C ASN A 276 0.02 -0.71 -14.00
N MET A 277 -0.81 -0.74 -12.95
CA MET A 277 -0.59 0.05 -11.75
C MET A 277 -0.63 -0.85 -10.53
N HIS A 278 0.40 -0.78 -9.68
CA HIS A 278 0.56 -1.65 -8.51
C HIS A 278 0.50 -0.82 -7.25
N LYS A 279 -0.51 -1.08 -6.41
CA LYS A 279 -0.62 -0.50 -5.05
C LYS A 279 0.34 -1.24 -4.14
N VAL A 280 1.27 -0.51 -3.53
CA VAL A 280 2.33 -1.01 -2.64
C VAL A 280 2.36 -0.14 -1.38
N GLY A 281 1.21 -0.07 -0.70
CA GLY A 281 1.01 0.76 0.47
C GLY A 281 0.90 -0.07 1.76
N SER A 282 1.33 0.47 2.89
CA SER A 282 1.05 -0.11 4.22
C SER A 282 0.68 0.96 5.24
N SER A 283 -0.51 0.87 5.83
CA SER A 283 -0.95 1.85 6.84
C SER A 283 -0.06 1.88 8.06
N GLY A 284 0.15 3.10 8.59
CA GLY A 284 0.92 3.38 9.81
C GLY A 284 2.44 3.26 9.67
N THR A 285 2.95 2.95 8.48
CA THR A 285 4.38 2.76 8.27
C THR A 285 5.10 4.04 7.83
N THR A 286 6.38 4.11 8.16
CA THR A 286 7.36 5.07 7.64
C THR A 286 8.20 4.44 6.53
N ALA A 287 8.94 5.25 5.77
CA ALA A 287 9.73 4.80 4.61
C ALA A 287 10.79 3.73 4.94
N ASP A 288 11.22 3.62 6.21
CA ASP A 288 12.11 2.56 6.71
C ASP A 288 11.43 1.19 6.86
N TYR A 289 10.12 1.05 6.65
CA TYR A 289 9.49 -0.29 6.59
C TYR A 289 9.77 -1.00 5.27
N PHE A 290 10.02 -0.23 4.21
CA PHE A 290 10.25 -0.73 2.85
C PHE A 290 11.75 -0.85 2.57
N ALA A 291 12.12 -1.68 1.58
CA ALA A 291 13.51 -1.81 1.13
C ALA A 291 14.53 -2.25 2.22
N ASN A 292 14.11 -2.89 3.31
CA ASN A 292 15.01 -3.35 4.37
C ASN A 292 15.80 -4.62 4.04
N ASN A 293 15.18 -5.59 3.36
CA ASN A 293 15.76 -6.92 3.14
C ASN A 293 15.90 -7.23 1.64
N GLY A 294 16.65 -8.29 1.30
CA GLY A 294 16.87 -8.71 -0.09
C GLY A 294 15.62 -9.30 -0.77
N LEU A 295 14.76 -9.98 0.00
CA LEU A 295 13.55 -10.64 -0.50
C LEU A 295 12.54 -9.60 -1.03
N TRP A 296 12.37 -8.47 -0.35
CA TRP A 296 11.55 -7.34 -0.82
C TRP A 296 11.98 -6.84 -2.20
N GLU A 297 13.28 -6.78 -2.48
CA GLU A 297 13.79 -6.39 -3.80
C GLU A 297 13.47 -7.43 -4.88
N GLN A 298 13.58 -8.71 -4.54
CA GLN A 298 13.25 -9.82 -5.44
C GLN A 298 11.73 -9.85 -5.74
N SER A 299 10.87 -9.55 -4.77
CA SER A 299 9.42 -9.50 -4.98
C SER A 299 8.98 -8.28 -5.79
N ILE A 300 9.55 -7.09 -5.52
CA ILE A 300 9.34 -5.89 -6.35
C ILE A 300 9.84 -6.10 -7.79
N LYS A 301 10.90 -6.90 -8.00
CA LYS A 301 11.39 -7.24 -9.35
C LYS A 301 10.35 -7.99 -10.20
N LEU A 302 9.47 -8.80 -9.59
CA LEU A 302 8.37 -9.48 -10.30
C LEU A 302 7.30 -8.50 -10.80
N LEU A 303 7.18 -7.33 -10.15
CA LEU A 303 6.32 -6.24 -10.60
C LEU A 303 6.90 -5.46 -11.80
N ASN A 304 8.15 -5.72 -12.22
CA ASN A 304 8.80 -5.13 -13.40
C ASN A 304 8.83 -3.57 -13.44
N PRO A 305 9.19 -2.86 -12.34
CA PRO A 305 9.20 -1.40 -12.25
C PRO A 305 9.65 -0.68 -13.53
N LYS A 306 8.77 0.11 -14.15
CA LYS A 306 9.14 1.10 -15.18
C LYS A 306 9.15 2.52 -14.62
N GLY A 307 8.24 2.80 -13.69
CA GLY A 307 8.34 3.95 -12.80
C GLY A 307 7.69 3.72 -11.45
N ALA A 308 8.01 4.58 -10.49
CA ALA A 308 7.48 4.55 -9.13
C ALA A 308 7.08 5.96 -8.66
N LEU A 309 5.90 6.04 -8.04
CA LEU A 309 5.42 7.18 -7.27
C LEU A 309 5.61 6.82 -5.80
N ILE A 310 6.43 7.59 -5.08
CA ILE A 310 6.83 7.30 -3.70
C ILE A 310 6.33 8.43 -2.79
N MET A 311 5.51 8.11 -1.79
CA MET A 311 4.95 9.09 -0.86
C MET A 311 5.00 8.63 0.60
N PHE A 312 5.71 9.42 1.41
CA PHE A 312 5.86 9.27 2.86
C PHE A 312 6.00 10.67 3.48
N GLY A 313 5.81 10.78 4.79
CA GLY A 313 5.94 12.04 5.54
C GLY A 313 4.97 12.14 6.71
N THR A 314 3.75 11.60 6.60
CA THR A 314 2.71 11.73 7.63
C THR A 314 3.07 10.96 8.90
N ASN A 315 3.50 9.69 8.76
CA ASN A 315 3.93 8.89 9.92
C ASN A 315 5.33 9.30 10.40
N GLU A 316 6.21 9.77 9.52
CA GLU A 316 7.51 10.31 9.91
C GLU A 316 7.35 11.54 10.81
N MET A 317 6.38 12.40 10.49
CA MET A 317 5.99 13.54 11.30
C MET A 317 5.42 13.09 12.64
N ASP A 318 4.47 12.14 12.67
CA ASP A 318 3.88 11.63 13.92
C ASP A 318 4.94 11.03 14.87
N PHE A 319 5.85 10.21 14.34
CA PHE A 319 6.92 9.57 15.10
C PHE A 319 8.16 10.46 15.31
N ASN A 320 8.16 11.71 14.86
CA ASN A 320 9.28 12.65 14.94
C ASN A 320 10.58 12.10 14.29
N VAL A 321 10.47 11.28 13.25
CA VAL A 321 11.60 10.82 12.43
C VAL A 321 12.26 12.04 11.80
N LYS A 322 13.58 12.15 11.83
CA LYS A 322 14.23 13.33 11.27
C LYS A 322 14.03 13.39 9.75
N PRO A 323 13.77 14.57 9.15
CA PRO A 323 13.66 14.70 7.69
C PRO A 323 14.88 14.16 6.91
N ALA A 324 16.07 14.22 7.51
CA ALA A 324 17.29 13.63 6.96
C ALA A 324 17.27 12.09 6.96
N ASP A 325 16.74 11.48 8.02
CA ASP A 325 16.65 10.02 8.16
C ASP A 325 15.60 9.47 7.18
N MET A 326 14.44 10.13 7.06
CA MET A 326 13.45 9.84 6.02
C MET A 326 14.04 9.92 4.60
N ALA A 327 14.85 10.95 4.31
CA ALA A 327 15.49 11.09 3.00
C ALA A 327 16.52 9.99 2.70
N VAL A 328 17.15 9.39 3.73
CA VAL A 328 17.99 8.19 3.58
C VAL A 328 17.13 6.97 3.25
N ASN A 329 16.00 6.78 3.95
CA ASN A 329 15.12 5.63 3.72
C ASN A 329 14.48 5.67 2.32
N VAL A 330 13.99 6.83 1.88
CA VAL A 330 13.49 7.03 0.50
C VAL A 330 14.61 6.86 -0.54
N GLN A 331 15.87 7.22 -0.22
CA GLN A 331 17.01 6.90 -1.09
C GLN A 331 17.20 5.39 -1.23
N HIS A 332 17.10 4.60 -0.15
CA HIS A 332 17.21 3.13 -0.23
C HIS A 332 16.14 2.52 -1.14
N ILE A 333 14.89 3.00 -1.06
CA ILE A 333 13.81 2.57 -1.98
C ILE A 333 14.18 2.88 -3.44
N ILE A 334 14.67 4.09 -3.72
CA ILE A 334 15.11 4.51 -5.07
C ILE A 334 16.28 3.66 -5.58
N ASP A 335 17.26 3.38 -4.72
CA ASP A 335 18.45 2.62 -5.07
C ASP A 335 18.10 1.18 -5.43
N ARG A 336 17.20 0.53 -4.69
CA ARG A 336 16.68 -0.80 -5.03
C ARG A 336 15.88 -0.82 -6.32
N LEU A 337 14.96 0.13 -6.52
CA LEU A 337 14.21 0.27 -7.77
C LEU A 337 15.14 0.44 -8.98
N ARG A 338 16.24 1.16 -8.81
CA ARG A 338 17.26 1.36 -9.86
C ARG A 338 18.27 0.22 -9.98
N HIS A 339 18.46 -0.60 -8.96
CA HIS A 339 19.19 -1.86 -9.08
C HIS A 339 18.39 -2.87 -9.92
N ILE A 340 17.07 -2.94 -9.70
CA ILE A 340 16.14 -3.77 -10.50
C ILE A 340 16.03 -3.24 -11.94
N GLN A 341 15.81 -1.94 -12.10
CA GLN A 341 15.64 -1.27 -13.40
C GLN A 341 16.42 0.06 -13.40
N PRO A 342 17.64 0.11 -13.97
CA PRO A 342 18.49 1.31 -13.94
C PRO A 342 17.84 2.59 -14.45
N ASN A 343 16.89 2.47 -15.38
CA ASN A 343 16.13 3.60 -15.93
C ASN A 343 14.77 3.82 -15.25
N CYS A 344 14.51 3.26 -14.06
CA CYS A 344 13.22 3.43 -13.37
C CYS A 344 12.94 4.91 -13.12
N ASP A 345 11.82 5.39 -13.66
CA ASP A 345 11.35 6.76 -13.49
C ASP A 345 10.83 6.97 -12.07
N ILE A 346 11.31 7.99 -11.38
CA ILE A 346 10.94 8.24 -9.98
C ILE A 346 10.16 9.55 -9.88
N MET A 347 9.03 9.52 -9.18
CA MET A 347 8.32 10.68 -8.65
C MET A 347 8.31 10.58 -7.12
N ILE A 348 8.83 11.60 -6.46
CA ILE A 348 8.79 11.72 -4.99
C ILE A 348 7.67 12.70 -4.63
N MET A 349 6.80 12.33 -3.69
CA MET A 349 5.67 13.14 -3.26
C MET A 349 5.75 13.38 -1.76
N CYS A 350 5.52 14.62 -1.32
CA CYS A 350 5.32 14.96 0.08
C CYS A 350 3.81 15.11 0.34
N PRO A 351 3.23 14.50 1.40
CA PRO A 351 1.80 14.58 1.70
C PRO A 351 1.36 16.00 2.12
N PRO A 352 0.04 16.26 2.21
CA PRO A 352 -0.48 17.55 2.67
C PRO A 352 -0.25 17.77 4.18
N GLU A 353 -0.55 18.99 4.64
CA GLU A 353 -0.65 19.28 6.08
C GLU A 353 -1.75 18.42 6.74
N THR A 354 -1.57 18.13 8.03
CA THR A 354 -2.50 17.35 8.86
C THR A 354 -2.64 18.04 10.23
N LEU A 355 -3.37 17.44 11.17
CA LEU A 355 -3.44 17.93 12.57
C LEU A 355 -2.06 18.22 13.20
N TYR A 356 -1.01 17.55 12.75
CA TYR A 356 0.35 17.73 13.26
C TYR A 356 0.99 19.08 12.89
N GLU A 357 0.41 19.87 11.98
CA GLU A 357 0.93 21.20 11.67
C GLU A 357 0.48 22.22 12.74
N ASN A 358 -0.78 22.12 13.21
CA ASN A 358 -1.44 23.19 13.98
C ASN A 358 -2.03 22.76 15.35
N GLU A 359 -2.41 21.49 15.53
CA GLU A 359 -3.23 21.03 16.68
C GLU A 359 -2.51 20.06 17.60
N ASP A 360 -1.74 19.14 17.04
CA ASP A 360 -0.86 18.21 17.76
C ASP A 360 0.60 18.36 17.26
N PRO A 361 1.20 19.57 17.40
CA PRO A 361 2.44 19.92 16.72
C PRO A 361 3.59 18.97 17.05
N ARG A 362 4.28 18.51 16.00
CA ARG A 362 5.44 17.63 16.07
C ARG A 362 6.75 18.42 15.97
N THR A 363 7.88 17.77 16.23
CA THR A 363 9.22 18.40 16.27
C THR A 363 9.65 18.98 14.91
N TYR A 364 9.16 18.37 13.83
CA TYR A 364 9.39 18.79 12.46
C TYR A 364 8.04 19.00 11.79
N ASN A 365 7.91 20.10 11.04
CA ASN A 365 6.69 20.41 10.31
C ASN A 365 6.70 19.81 8.90
N ILE A 366 5.56 19.73 8.20
CA ILE A 366 5.53 19.05 6.88
C ILE A 366 6.48 19.74 5.88
N GLY A 367 6.65 21.06 6.01
CA GLY A 367 7.62 21.84 5.26
C GLY A 367 9.06 21.35 5.41
N ASN A 368 9.48 20.88 6.60
CA ASN A 368 10.83 20.31 6.79
C ASN A 368 11.04 19.01 6.01
N TYR A 369 10.00 18.16 5.93
CA TYR A 369 10.00 16.93 5.15
C TYR A 369 9.97 17.22 3.65
N ALA A 370 9.16 18.18 3.20
CA ALA A 370 9.11 18.65 1.82
C ALA A 370 10.50 19.14 1.34
N ASP A 371 11.16 19.97 2.15
CA ASP A 371 12.50 20.50 1.87
C ASP A 371 13.55 19.39 1.70
N ALA A 372 13.46 18.31 2.49
CA ALA A 372 14.34 17.15 2.41
C ALA A 372 14.06 16.29 1.16
N LEU A 373 12.78 16.01 0.89
CA LEU A 373 12.34 15.23 -0.29
C LEU A 373 12.64 15.96 -1.61
N PHE A 374 12.51 17.28 -1.66
CA PHE A 374 12.86 18.05 -2.86
C PHE A 374 14.37 18.02 -3.14
N LYS A 375 15.21 18.17 -2.11
CA LYS A 375 16.69 18.01 -2.23
C LYS A 375 17.04 16.60 -2.73
N LEU A 376 16.36 15.58 -2.20
CA LEU A 376 16.51 14.19 -2.65
C LEU A 376 16.05 13.99 -4.11
N ALA A 377 14.95 14.62 -4.53
CA ALA A 377 14.45 14.56 -5.89
C ALA A 377 15.43 15.21 -6.89
N LEU A 378 15.99 16.37 -6.55
CA LEU A 378 17.04 17.02 -7.34
C LEU A 378 18.29 16.12 -7.48
N LYS A 379 18.78 15.55 -6.37
CA LYS A 379 19.91 14.61 -6.36
C LYS A 379 19.65 13.41 -7.27
N ASN A 380 18.45 12.83 -7.21
CA ASN A 380 18.08 11.62 -7.96
C ASN A 380 17.54 11.88 -9.37
N LYS A 381 17.47 13.14 -9.81
CA LYS A 381 16.79 13.57 -11.05
C LYS A 381 15.35 13.03 -11.12
N ALA A 382 14.64 13.02 -10.01
CA ALA A 382 13.24 12.58 -9.92
C ALA A 382 12.27 13.74 -10.20
N ALA A 383 11.06 13.41 -10.62
CA ALA A 383 9.91 14.31 -10.53
C ALA A 383 9.53 14.54 -9.05
N TYR A 384 8.85 15.65 -8.77
CA TYR A 384 8.48 16.01 -7.40
C TYR A 384 7.10 16.68 -7.33
N ILE A 385 6.35 16.37 -6.26
CA ILE A 385 5.10 17.02 -5.87
C ILE A 385 5.15 17.33 -4.36
N ASP A 386 4.71 18.52 -3.99
CA ASP A 386 4.56 18.97 -2.60
C ASP A 386 3.08 19.23 -2.33
N PHE A 387 2.36 18.27 -1.73
CA PHE A 387 0.91 18.40 -1.54
C PHE A 387 0.55 19.45 -0.48
N ALA A 388 1.44 19.79 0.45
CA ALA A 388 1.24 20.93 1.35
C ALA A 388 1.20 22.29 0.61
N LYS A 389 1.69 22.34 -0.64
CA LYS A 389 1.56 23.50 -1.54
C LYS A 389 0.46 23.38 -2.59
N VAL A 390 -0.29 22.28 -2.57
CA VAL A 390 -1.42 22.00 -3.48
C VAL A 390 -2.74 22.10 -2.73
N PHE A 391 -2.76 21.65 -1.47
CA PHE A 391 -3.88 21.77 -0.55
C PHE A 391 -3.90 23.18 0.09
N PRO A 392 -5.05 23.66 0.56
CA PRO A 392 -5.08 24.73 1.56
C PRO A 392 -4.46 24.26 2.89
N HIS A 393 -4.09 25.21 3.74
CA HIS A 393 -3.58 24.90 5.08
C HIS A 393 -4.56 24.06 5.90
N PHE A 394 -4.03 23.13 6.70
CA PHE A 394 -4.83 22.25 7.54
C PHE A 394 -5.63 23.05 8.57
N SER A 395 -6.95 22.84 8.57
CA SER A 395 -7.91 23.56 9.42
C SER A 395 -9.26 22.83 9.50
N GLU A 396 -10.11 23.18 10.47
CA GLU A 396 -11.52 22.74 10.50
C GLU A 396 -12.25 22.99 9.17
N GLN A 397 -11.98 24.12 8.50
CA GLN A 397 -12.58 24.42 7.19
C GLN A 397 -12.19 23.39 6.13
N SER A 398 -10.94 22.90 6.13
CA SER A 398 -10.52 21.83 5.22
C SER A 398 -11.25 20.51 5.47
N ILE A 399 -11.78 20.28 6.68
CA ILE A 399 -12.61 19.12 7.01
C ILE A 399 -14.06 19.34 6.56
N TYR A 400 -14.62 20.54 6.81
CA TYR A 400 -15.96 20.90 6.32
C TYR A 400 -16.07 20.90 4.79
N ASP A 401 -14.98 21.23 4.08
CA ASP A 401 -14.90 21.21 2.62
C ASP A 401 -14.51 19.84 2.02
N ASP A 402 -14.42 18.78 2.85
CA ASP A 402 -14.03 17.40 2.44
C ASP A 402 -12.65 17.32 1.75
N ILE A 403 -11.78 18.30 2.01
CA ILE A 403 -10.38 18.27 1.59
C ILE A 403 -9.59 17.33 2.50
N MET A 404 -9.85 17.39 3.81
CA MET A 404 -9.33 16.47 4.82
C MET A 404 -10.49 15.68 5.45
N SER A 405 -10.24 14.44 5.83
CA SER A 405 -11.25 13.59 6.48
C SER A 405 -11.45 14.00 7.95
N PRO A 406 -12.53 13.54 8.61
CA PRO A 406 -12.74 13.75 10.04
C PRO A 406 -11.66 13.16 10.95
N ASP A 407 -10.79 12.25 10.46
CA ASP A 407 -9.64 11.74 11.23
C ASP A 407 -8.45 12.71 11.27
N ARG A 408 -8.50 13.80 10.48
CA ARG A 408 -7.55 14.92 10.47
C ARG A 408 -6.15 14.55 9.97
N LYS A 409 -5.94 13.33 9.46
CA LYS A 409 -4.69 12.79 8.91
C LYS A 409 -4.78 12.45 7.43
N HIS A 410 -5.92 11.98 6.95
CA HIS A 410 -6.14 11.56 5.57
C HIS A 410 -6.98 12.59 4.79
N PRO A 411 -6.93 12.59 3.44
CA PRO A 411 -7.78 13.47 2.64
C PRO A 411 -9.23 12.95 2.62
N GLY A 412 -10.19 13.87 2.48
CA GLY A 412 -11.57 13.53 2.12
C GLY A 412 -11.68 13.16 0.62
N ASP A 413 -12.90 13.02 0.10
CA ASP A 413 -13.11 12.67 -1.31
C ASP A 413 -12.71 13.81 -2.27
N VAL A 414 -12.94 15.07 -1.90
CA VAL A 414 -12.48 16.25 -2.63
C VAL A 414 -10.95 16.35 -2.60
N GLY A 415 -10.32 16.12 -1.45
CA GLY A 415 -8.86 16.09 -1.32
C GLY A 415 -8.23 14.96 -2.15
N SER A 416 -8.83 13.78 -2.11
CA SER A 416 -8.44 12.60 -2.89
C SER A 416 -8.48 12.86 -4.41
N GLU A 417 -9.54 13.52 -4.91
CA GLU A 417 -9.65 13.97 -6.29
C GLU A 417 -8.57 15.01 -6.65
N LEU A 418 -8.30 15.97 -5.75
CA LEU A 418 -7.24 16.98 -5.93
C LEU A 418 -5.85 16.32 -6.05
N MET A 419 -5.55 15.31 -5.23
CA MET A 419 -4.29 14.54 -5.33
C MET A 419 -4.18 13.84 -6.68
N ALA A 420 -5.18 13.03 -7.05
CA ALA A 420 -5.18 12.25 -8.29
C ALA A 420 -5.09 13.15 -9.53
N LYS A 421 -5.82 14.28 -9.54
CA LYS A 421 -5.79 15.28 -10.61
C LYS A 421 -4.43 15.97 -10.73
N THR A 422 -3.78 16.29 -9.61
CA THR A 422 -2.45 16.91 -9.59
C THR A 422 -1.39 15.97 -10.16
N ILE A 423 -1.40 14.70 -9.76
CA ILE A 423 -0.49 13.67 -10.29
C ILE A 423 -0.75 13.47 -11.79
N PHE A 424 -2.01 13.30 -12.19
CA PHE A 424 -2.40 13.14 -13.59
C PHE A 424 -1.91 14.32 -14.45
N ASN A 425 -2.19 15.56 -14.04
CA ASN A 425 -1.72 16.76 -14.74
C ASN A 425 -0.19 16.80 -14.82
N GLY A 426 0.51 16.34 -13.78
CA GLY A 426 1.96 16.19 -13.75
C GLY A 426 2.48 15.19 -14.79
N LEU A 427 1.86 14.01 -14.86
CA LEU A 427 2.17 12.96 -15.85
C LEU A 427 1.83 13.38 -17.29
N MET A 428 0.83 14.25 -17.48
CA MET A 428 0.42 14.72 -18.81
C MET A 428 1.29 15.85 -19.39
N LYS A 429 2.00 16.63 -18.56
CA LYS A 429 3.06 17.56 -18.99
C LYS A 429 4.15 16.85 -19.80
#